data_AF-A0A954HJ90-F1
#
_entry.id   AF-A0A954HJ90-F1
#
_cell.length_a   1.000
_cell.length_b   1.000
_cell.length_c   1.000
_cell.angle_alpha   90.00
_cell.angle_beta   90.00
_cell.angle_gamma   90.00
#
_symmetry.space_group_name_H-M   'P 1'
#
loop_
_entity.id
_entity.type
_entity.pdbx_description
1 polymer ?
#
loop_
_entity_poly.entity_id
_entity_poly.type
_entity_poly.pdbx_seq_one_letter_code
_entity_poly.pdbx_strand_id
1 'polypeptide(L)' 'MSHFPLHHSLRPAVLLLLTLCAVHNSYGMSPEEEFFEQKVRPLLHARCTECHGDKKQQGAIRLD' A
#
# COMPACT_ATOMS: atom_id res chain seq x y z
N MET A 1 41.29 -4.09 -17.78
CA MET A 1 40.82 -2.91 -17.02
C MET A 1 39.42 -3.22 -16.48
N SER A 2 39.38 -4.16 -15.53
CA SER A 2 38.17 -4.68 -14.90
C SER A 2 37.83 -3.81 -13.70
N HIS A 3 37.01 -2.78 -13.94
CA HIS A 3 36.31 -2.09 -12.87
C HIS A 3 35.24 -3.01 -12.27
N PHE A 4 35.04 -2.91 -10.96
CA PHE A 4 34.09 -3.60 -10.07
C PHE A 4 34.59 -4.93 -9.45
N PRO A 5 34.59 -5.01 -8.11
CA PRO A 5 33.30 -5.17 -7.42
C PRO A 5 33.22 -4.52 -6.02
N LEU A 6 33.00 -3.21 -5.94
CA LEU A 6 32.51 -2.60 -4.69
C LEU A 6 31.01 -2.85 -4.45
N HIS A 7 30.23 -3.23 -5.48
CA HIS A 7 28.79 -3.50 -5.36
C HIS A 7 28.45 -4.91 -4.86
N HIS A 8 29.40 -5.85 -4.85
CA HIS A 8 29.12 -7.25 -4.52
C HIS A 8 29.01 -7.48 -3.00
N SER A 9 29.87 -6.83 -2.20
CA SER A 9 29.84 -6.96 -0.73
C SER A 9 28.71 -6.20 -0.03
N LEU A 10 28.12 -5.17 -0.65
CA LEU A 10 27.01 -4.40 -0.06
C LEU A 10 25.62 -5.00 -0.32
N ARG A 11 25.49 -5.90 -1.31
CA ARG A 11 24.22 -6.54 -1.69
C ARG A 11 23.50 -7.27 -0.55
N PRO A 12 24.14 -8.16 0.24
CA PRO A 12 23.43 -8.90 1.28
C PRO A 12 22.96 -7.98 2.41
N ALA A 13 23.73 -6.95 2.75
CA ALA A 13 23.38 -5.98 3.78
C ALA A 13 22.18 -5.12 3.37
N VAL A 14 22.12 -4.68 2.11
CA VAL A 14 20.98 -3.91 1.58
C VAL A 14 19.71 -4.75 1.50
N LEU A 15 19.81 -6.01 1.04
CA LEU A 15 18.69 -6.96 1.04
C LEU A 15 18.17 -7.22 2.45
N LEU A 16 19.06 -7.44 3.41
CA LEU A 16 18.70 -7.66 4.82
C LEU A 16 18.00 -6.43 5.42
N LEU A 17 18.52 -5.22 5.19
CA LEU A 17 17.92 -3.97 5.69
C LEU A 17 16.50 -3.75 5.12
N LEU A 18 16.31 -4.02 3.81
CA LEU A 18 15.01 -3.89 3.15
C LEU A 18 13.98 -4.87 3.73
N THR A 19 14.39 -6.10 4.04
CA THR A 19 13.49 -7.08 4.67
C THR A 19 13.10 -6.70 6.11
N LEU A 20 14.02 -6.09 6.88
CA LEU A 20 13.74 -5.61 8.23
C LEU A 20 12.72 -4.46 8.23
N CYS A 21 12.84 -3.49 7.31
CA CYS A 21 11.88 -2.38 7.23
C CYS A 21 10.44 -2.83 6.92
N ALA A 22 10.26 -3.89 6.13
CA ALA A 22 8.93 -4.40 5.78
C ALA A 22 8.17 -5.03 6.96
N VAL A 23 8.89 -5.54 7.98
CA VAL A 23 8.29 -6.25 9.13
C VAL A 23 7.88 -5.29 10.26
N HIS A 24 8.46 -4.09 10.33
CA HIS A 24 8.20 -3.15 11.43
C HIS A 24 6.99 -2.22 11.20
N ASN A 25 6.37 -2.26 10.01
CA ASN A 25 5.27 -1.35 9.68
C ASN A 25 3.91 -1.91 10.11
N SER A 26 3.78 -2.27 11.39
CA SER A 26 2.49 -2.58 12.01
C SER A 26 2.11 -1.42 12.92
N TYR A 27 1.81 -0.27 12.31
CA TYR A 27 1.15 0.82 13.02
C TYR A 27 -0.30 0.38 13.30
N GLY A 28 -0.73 0.43 14.56
CA GLY A 28 -2.10 0.11 14.93
C GLY A 28 -3.07 1.12 14.34
N MET A 29 -4.26 0.64 13.95
CA MET A 29 -5.31 1.48 13.38
C MET A 29 -5.86 2.46 14.42
N SER A 30 -6.06 3.72 14.06
CA SER A 30 -6.70 4.70 14.93
C SER A 30 -8.20 4.39 15.08
N PRO A 31 -8.87 4.88 16.14
CA PRO A 31 -10.32 4.71 16.29
C PRO A 31 -11.14 5.24 15.09
N GLU A 32 -10.69 6.33 14.46
CA GLU A 32 -11.34 6.92 13.29
C GLU A 32 -11.18 6.03 12.04
N GLU A 33 -10.00 5.46 11.86
CA GLU A 33 -9.72 4.51 10.78
C GLU A 33 -10.56 3.23 10.99
N GLU A 34 -10.65 2.71 12.20
CA GLU A 34 -11.49 1.54 12.51
C GLU A 34 -12.96 1.81 12.20
N PHE A 35 -13.46 2.98 12.60
CA PHE A 35 -14.82 3.40 12.26
C PHE A 35 -15.03 3.50 10.74
N PHE A 36 -14.08 4.11 10.03
CA PHE A 36 -14.15 4.24 8.57
C PHE A 36 -14.22 2.86 7.90
N GLU A 37 -13.32 1.94 8.26
CA GLU A 37 -13.27 0.60 7.70
C GLU A 37 -14.54 -0.20 8.01
N GLN A 38 -15.06 -0.12 9.23
CA GLN A 38 -16.21 -0.92 9.65
C GLN A 38 -17.55 -0.34 9.21
N LYS A 39 -17.67 0.99 9.08
CA LYS A 39 -18.97 1.67 8.88
C LYS A 39 -19.07 2.40 7.55
N VAL A 40 -17.99 3.02 7.07
CA VAL A 40 -18.02 3.88 5.88
C VAL A 40 -17.67 3.10 4.62
N ARG A 41 -16.53 2.38 4.61
CA ARG A 41 -16.05 1.64 3.44
C ARG A 41 -17.10 0.66 2.87
N PRO A 42 -17.87 -0.11 3.67
CA PRO A 42 -18.88 -1.03 3.14
C PRO A 42 -20.02 -0.30 2.39
N LEU A 43 -20.40 0.90 2.86
CA LEU A 43 -21.44 1.70 2.22
C LEU A 43 -20.96 2.25 0.88
N LEU A 44 -19.73 2.76 0.83
CA LEU A 44 -19.09 3.22 -0.40
C LEU A 44 -18.99 2.09 -1.42
N HIS A 45 -18.54 0.91 -0.99
CA HIS A 45 -18.47 -0.25 -1.86
C HIS A 45 -19.85 -0.64 -2.40
N ALA A 46 -20.88 -0.68 -1.55
CA ALA A 46 -22.21 -1.12 -1.94
C ALA A 46 -22.98 -0.13 -2.82
N ARG A 47 -22.66 1.17 -2.76
CA ARG A 47 -23.50 2.23 -3.37
C ARG A 47 -22.80 3.06 -4.42
N CYS A 48 -21.48 3.16 -4.38
CA CYS A 48 -20.74 4.10 -5.23
C CYS A 48 -19.95 3.38 -6.33
N THR A 49 -19.47 2.16 -6.11
CA THR A 49 -18.64 1.42 -7.09
C THR A 49 -19.35 1.06 -8.39
N GLU A 50 -20.69 1.04 -8.40
CA GLU A 50 -21.47 0.85 -9.64
C GLU A 50 -21.14 1.92 -10.70
N CYS A 51 -20.92 3.16 -10.25
CA CYS A 51 -20.62 4.31 -11.10
C CYS A 51 -19.18 4.83 -10.97
N HIS A 52 -18.49 4.46 -9.90
CA HIS A 52 -17.16 4.95 -9.54
C HIS A 52 -16.13 3.82 -9.28
N GLY A 53 -16.30 2.68 -9.93
CA GLY A 53 -15.38 1.53 -9.82
C GLY A 53 -14.69 1.21 -11.14
N ASP A 54 -13.89 0.15 -11.16
CA ASP A 54 -13.03 -0.22 -12.31
C ASP A 54 -13.79 -0.34 -13.64
N LYS A 55 -15.03 -0.84 -13.58
CA LYS A 55 -15.87 -1.08 -14.77
C LYS A 55 -16.45 0.21 -15.34
N LYS A 56 -16.71 1.21 -14.49
CA LYS A 56 -17.36 2.46 -14.87
C LYS A 56 -16.92 3.52 -13.90
N GLN A 57 -16.30 4.57 -14.43
CA GLN A 57 -15.71 5.63 -13.63
C GLN A 57 -16.24 7.00 -14.04
N GLN A 58 -17.23 7.49 -13.30
CA GLN A 58 -17.90 8.76 -13.55
C GLN A 58 -17.32 9.90 -12.69
N GLY A 59 -17.39 11.14 -13.18
CA GLY A 59 -17.09 12.32 -12.37
C GLY A 59 -15.65 12.44 -11.84
N ALA A 60 -14.70 11.68 -12.41
CA ALA A 60 -13.29 11.67 -11.98
C ALA A 60 -13.07 11.28 -10.50
N ILE A 61 -13.97 10.46 -9.92
CA ILE A 61 -13.89 10.01 -8.52
C ILE A 61 -13.42 8.56 -8.45
N ARG A 62 -12.19 8.31 -8.02
CA ARG A 62 -11.67 6.94 -7.82
C ARG A 62 -12.11 6.39 -6.45
N LEU A 63 -12.69 5.18 -6.43
CA LEU A 63 -13.12 4.48 -5.20
C LEU A 63 -12.44 3.11 -5.02
N ASP A 64 -11.59 2.75 -5.97
CA ASP A 64 -10.71 1.58 -6.04
C ASP A 64 -9.29 1.89 -5.55
#